data_AF-A0A0P7GXK1-F1
#
_entry.id   AF-A0A0P7GXK1-F1
#
_cell.length_a   1.000
_cell.length_b   1.000
_cell.length_c   1.000
_cell.angle_alpha   90.00
_cell.angle_beta   90.00
_cell.angle_gamma   90.00
#
_symmetry.space_group_name_H-M   'P 1'
#
loop_
_entity.id
_entity.type
_entity.pdbx_description
1 polymer ?
#
loop_
_entity_poly.entity_id
_entity_poly.type
_entity_poly.pdbx_seq_one_letter_code
_entity_poly.pdbx_strand_id
1 'polypeptide(L)'
;MALLESDPEAVPSFSGVITLENPEKGDHQLTVNGAGMAPYSERLTHEGGTTRAGVDGAIPMSANEDAVKVRGETAEGTALASVALDDDFAGTVYDGRPPSDDGRFGIYAHREGAYTAEIRDESGATGALRVNPNPDDETIDLSGIETGKVALTEFLLRFLVETRLQVAAIRDDEDIDSVPTGQNIDEGTVAEVVAAAEENAGELVDGVDDAVAELLGEENEDSDDNGGGNGSLGGGVAGVVRAVDAAVLIAVAARAAARDGRGDDADRRLEGLRTRLTSLDDAVEGQGMPGELAGFVTGRTERIRPRIDAAVEAELDTES
;
A
#
# COMPACT_ATOMS: atom_id res chain seq x y z
N MET A 1 22.00 20.52 -9.42
CA MET A 1 23.30 20.09 -8.87
C MET A 1 23.13 18.67 -8.37
N ALA A 2 24.07 17.78 -8.66
CA ALA A 2 24.12 16.45 -8.08
C ALA A 2 25.46 16.26 -7.36
N LEU A 3 25.45 15.58 -6.22
CA LEU A 3 26.60 15.34 -5.36
C LEU A 3 26.63 13.85 -4.98
N LEU A 4 27.80 13.22 -5.04
CA LEU A 4 28.06 11.89 -4.50
C LEU A 4 29.05 12.04 -3.33
N GLU A 5 28.62 11.79 -2.10
CA GLU A 5 29.38 12.24 -0.91
C GLU A 5 30.74 11.54 -0.70
N SER A 6 30.97 10.38 -1.31
CA SER A 6 32.24 9.64 -1.14
C SER A 6 33.43 10.29 -1.86
N ASP A 7 33.17 11.15 -2.85
CA ASP A 7 34.15 12.06 -3.45
C ASP A 7 33.40 13.30 -3.97
N PRO A 8 33.47 14.47 -3.30
CA PRO A 8 32.61 15.63 -3.57
C PRO A 8 33.03 16.37 -4.85
N GLU A 9 32.99 15.71 -6.00
CA GLU A 9 33.14 16.33 -7.31
C GLU A 9 31.75 16.52 -7.94
N ALA A 10 31.30 17.78 -8.01
CA ALA A 10 30.03 18.12 -8.63
C ALA A 10 30.08 17.80 -10.13
N VAL A 11 29.20 16.92 -10.59
CA VAL A 11 29.18 16.47 -11.99
C VAL A 11 28.26 17.37 -12.83
N PRO A 12 28.71 17.83 -14.02
CA PRO A 12 27.85 18.55 -14.94
C PRO A 12 26.70 17.65 -15.41
N SER A 13 25.46 18.09 -15.24
CA SER A 13 24.32 17.46 -15.90
C SER A 13 24.17 18.02 -17.32
N PHE A 14 23.98 17.14 -18.30
CA PHE A 14 23.67 17.54 -19.67
C PHE A 14 22.32 16.95 -20.07
N SER A 15 21.37 17.81 -20.46
CA SER A 15 20.02 17.39 -20.83
C SER A 15 19.30 16.53 -19.78
N GLY A 16 19.55 16.78 -18.49
CA GLY A 16 18.95 16.03 -17.38
C GLY A 16 19.63 14.69 -17.07
N VAL A 17 20.68 14.32 -17.79
CA VAL A 17 21.48 13.12 -17.52
C VAL A 17 22.67 13.48 -16.62
N ILE A 18 22.92 12.66 -15.60
CA ILE A 18 24.06 12.75 -14.69
C ILE A 18 24.88 11.48 -14.85
N THR A 19 26.20 11.60 -14.99
CA THR A 19 27.10 10.44 -15.07
C THR A 19 28.35 10.71 -14.24
N LEU A 20 28.52 9.98 -13.15
CA LEU A 20 29.74 10.02 -12.35
C LEU A 20 30.71 8.97 -12.88
N GLU A 21 31.91 9.40 -13.27
CA GLU A 21 32.94 8.51 -13.80
C GLU A 21 33.93 8.11 -12.70
N ASN A 22 34.32 6.83 -12.71
CA ASN A 22 35.29 6.24 -11.79
C ASN A 22 35.01 6.42 -10.28
N PRO A 23 33.75 6.27 -9.80
CA PRO A 23 33.52 6.24 -8.35
C PRO A 23 34.24 5.04 -7.73
N GLU A 24 34.78 5.22 -6.52
CA GLU A 24 35.36 4.12 -5.77
C GLU A 24 34.32 3.03 -5.47
N LYS A 25 34.75 1.79 -5.31
CA LYS A 25 33.84 0.73 -4.84
C LYS A 25 33.45 0.99 -3.39
N GLY A 26 32.20 0.74 -3.04
CA GLY A 26 31.68 0.91 -1.68
C GLY A 26 30.33 1.59 -1.64
N ASP A 27 29.93 2.03 -0.46
CA ASP A 27 28.68 2.75 -0.26
C ASP A 27 28.82 4.23 -0.58
N HIS A 28 27.78 4.77 -1.21
CA HIS A 28 27.70 6.18 -1.60
C HIS A 28 26.33 6.73 -1.28
N GLN A 29 26.26 8.06 -1.10
CA GLN A 29 25.02 8.81 -1.04
C GLN A 29 24.95 9.78 -2.22
N LEU A 30 23.94 9.59 -3.08
CA LEU A 30 23.61 10.52 -4.15
C LEU A 30 22.60 11.53 -3.63
N THR A 31 22.91 12.82 -3.77
CA THR A 31 21.97 13.92 -3.52
C THR A 31 21.77 14.73 -4.80
N VAL A 32 20.51 14.95 -5.20
CA VAL A 32 20.16 15.80 -6.34
C VAL A 32 19.34 17.00 -5.87
N ASN A 33 19.87 18.20 -6.09
CA ASN A 33 19.26 19.49 -5.77
C ASN A 33 18.95 20.25 -7.07
N GLY A 34 17.66 20.32 -7.44
CA GLY A 34 17.18 21.09 -8.57
C GLY A 34 16.63 22.46 -8.15
N ALA A 35 16.84 23.49 -8.96
CA ALA A 35 16.18 24.78 -8.70
C ALA A 35 14.66 24.61 -8.86
N GLY A 36 13.89 24.99 -7.84
CA GLY A 36 12.42 24.82 -7.83
C GLY A 36 11.94 23.39 -7.58
N MET A 37 12.84 22.42 -7.37
CA MET A 37 12.49 21.02 -7.11
C MET A 37 12.84 20.62 -5.68
N ALA A 38 12.07 19.70 -5.12
CA ALA A 38 12.37 19.07 -3.84
C ALA A 38 13.67 18.26 -3.91
N PRO A 39 14.48 18.24 -2.84
CA PRO A 39 15.75 17.53 -2.86
C PRO A 39 15.53 16.01 -2.89
N TYR A 40 16.32 15.31 -3.70
CA TYR A 40 16.35 13.85 -3.75
C TYR A 40 17.61 13.33 -3.07
N SER A 41 17.50 12.24 -2.31
CA SER A 41 18.63 11.56 -1.68
C SER A 41 18.46 10.04 -1.71
N GLU A 42 19.51 9.32 -2.08
CA GLU A 42 19.52 7.86 -2.19
C GLU A 42 20.86 7.30 -1.76
N ARG A 43 20.84 6.15 -1.06
CA ARG A 43 22.05 5.39 -0.73
C ARG A 43 22.20 4.19 -1.65
N LEU A 44 23.37 4.05 -2.25
CA LEU A 44 23.67 3.01 -3.25
C LEU A 44 25.04 2.37 -2.99
N THR A 45 25.17 1.09 -3.32
CA THR A 45 26.46 0.38 -3.29
C THR A 45 27.03 0.30 -4.70
N HIS A 46 28.27 0.73 -4.88
CA HIS A 46 29.02 0.57 -6.11
C HIS A 46 29.95 -0.65 -6.02
N GLU A 47 29.63 -1.72 -6.74
CA GLU A 47 30.45 -2.96 -6.74
C GLU A 47 31.60 -2.95 -7.78
N GLY A 48 31.74 -1.85 -8.53
CA GLY A 48 32.61 -1.74 -9.70
C GLY A 48 31.87 -2.06 -10.99
N GLY A 49 31.83 -1.11 -11.92
CA GLY A 49 31.08 -1.22 -13.18
C GLY A 49 30.13 -0.05 -13.37
N THR A 50 28.89 -0.31 -13.79
CA THR A 50 27.84 0.71 -13.88
C THR A 50 26.81 0.47 -12.81
N THR A 51 26.57 1.46 -11.96
CA THR A 51 25.46 1.51 -11.00
C THR A 51 24.44 2.51 -11.52
N ARG A 52 23.16 2.13 -11.54
CA ARG A 52 22.06 3.07 -11.81
C ARG A 52 21.51 3.56 -10.48
N ALA A 53 21.23 4.85 -10.41
CA ALA A 53 20.56 5.49 -9.28
C ALA A 53 19.13 5.86 -9.69
N GLY A 54 18.24 5.92 -8.71
CA GLY A 54 16.82 6.08 -8.90
C GLY A 54 16.15 4.85 -9.50
N VAL A 55 14.85 4.98 -9.75
CA VAL A 55 14.00 3.92 -10.29
C VAL A 55 14.35 3.70 -11.76
N ASP A 56 14.89 2.53 -12.09
CA ASP A 56 15.35 2.14 -13.44
C ASP A 56 16.37 3.10 -14.09
N GLY A 57 17.04 3.94 -13.29
CA GLY A 57 17.95 4.98 -13.78
C GLY A 57 17.31 6.35 -14.00
N ALA A 58 16.05 6.52 -13.59
CA ALA A 58 15.35 7.81 -13.56
C ALA A 58 15.18 8.27 -12.10
N ILE A 59 15.31 9.58 -11.88
CA ILE A 59 15.09 10.20 -10.56
C ILE A 59 13.83 11.06 -10.65
N PRO A 60 12.68 10.55 -10.18
CA PRO A 60 11.46 11.34 -10.05
C PRO A 60 11.70 12.48 -9.06
N MET A 61 11.28 13.69 -9.43
CA MET A 61 11.41 14.86 -8.58
C MET A 61 10.10 15.65 -8.57
N SER A 62 9.65 16.05 -7.39
CA SER A 62 8.49 16.93 -7.23
C SER A 62 8.91 18.39 -7.26
N ALA A 63 8.05 19.27 -7.77
CA ALA A 63 8.23 20.71 -7.61
C ALA A 63 8.15 21.06 -6.12
N ASN A 64 9.00 21.97 -5.64
CA ASN A 64 9.02 22.38 -4.23
C ASN A 64 7.66 22.88 -3.75
N GLU A 65 6.94 23.56 -4.63
CA GLU A 65 5.62 24.11 -4.30
C GLU A 65 4.54 23.04 -4.16
N ASP A 66 4.76 21.81 -4.64
CA ASP A 66 3.82 20.69 -4.61
C ASP A 66 4.34 19.46 -3.85
N ALA A 67 5.53 19.57 -3.24
CA ALA A 67 6.18 18.46 -2.59
C ALA A 67 5.74 18.31 -1.13
N VAL A 68 5.42 17.09 -0.74
CA VAL A 68 5.17 16.68 0.64
C VAL A 68 6.28 15.74 1.07
N LYS A 69 6.84 15.96 2.27
CA LYS A 69 7.86 15.07 2.81
C LYS A 69 7.21 13.88 3.51
N VAL A 70 7.35 12.69 2.96
CA VAL A 70 6.99 11.43 3.62
C VAL A 70 8.17 11.02 4.50
N ARG A 71 7.99 11.09 5.82
CA ARG A 71 8.98 10.67 6.80
C ARG A 71 8.53 9.37 7.44
N GLY A 72 9.40 8.37 7.45
CA GLY A 72 9.15 7.12 8.15
C GLY A 72 10.14 6.86 9.27
N GLU A 73 9.67 6.19 10.31
CA GLU A 73 10.44 5.70 11.45
C GLU A 73 9.87 4.36 11.91
N THR A 74 10.70 3.31 11.90
CA THR A 74 10.32 1.97 12.35
C THR A 74 10.07 1.92 13.86
N ALA A 75 9.45 0.84 14.34
CA ALA A 75 9.48 0.51 15.76
C ALA A 75 10.93 0.45 16.31
N GLU A 76 11.10 0.72 17.61
CA GLU A 76 12.39 1.05 18.24
C GLU A 76 13.56 0.14 17.80
N GLY A 77 14.41 0.65 16.91
CA GLY A 77 15.70 0.06 16.54
C GLY A 77 15.69 -0.92 15.36
N THR A 78 14.56 -1.15 14.68
CA THR A 78 14.53 -2.00 13.48
C THR A 78 15.18 -1.30 12.29
N ALA A 79 16.32 -1.80 11.84
CA ALA A 79 16.94 -1.29 10.62
C ALA A 79 16.16 -1.73 9.38
N LEU A 80 16.11 -0.87 8.37
CA LEU A 80 15.46 -1.12 7.09
C LEU A 80 16.48 -1.47 6.03
N ALA A 81 16.28 -2.61 5.36
CA ALA A 81 17.06 -3.02 4.21
C ALA A 81 16.68 -2.21 2.96
N SER A 82 15.39 -1.93 2.76
CA SER A 82 14.90 -1.12 1.63
C SER A 82 13.59 -0.41 1.94
N VAL A 83 13.38 0.70 1.24
CA VAL A 83 12.11 1.43 1.18
C VAL A 83 11.78 1.67 -0.28
N ALA A 84 10.54 1.40 -0.66
CA ALA A 84 9.97 1.83 -1.92
C ALA A 84 8.75 2.73 -1.66
N LEU A 85 8.52 3.67 -2.55
CA LEU A 85 7.32 4.49 -2.58
C LEU A 85 6.75 4.38 -3.99
N ASP A 86 5.59 3.75 -4.11
CA ASP A 86 4.88 3.58 -5.37
C ASP A 86 3.72 4.56 -5.45
N ASP A 87 3.66 5.37 -6.51
CA ASP A 87 2.45 6.10 -6.86
C ASP A 87 1.47 5.14 -7.55
N ASP A 88 0.23 5.14 -7.10
CA ASP A 88 -0.81 4.27 -7.64
C ASP A 88 -0.96 4.48 -9.16
N PHE A 89 -0.82 5.71 -9.67
CA PHE A 89 -1.04 6.07 -11.07
C PHE A 89 0.24 6.26 -11.89
N ALA A 90 1.30 6.80 -11.27
CA ALA A 90 2.56 7.14 -11.94
C ALA A 90 3.64 6.05 -11.82
N GLY A 91 3.41 5.03 -10.99
CA GLY A 91 4.38 3.96 -10.71
C GLY A 91 5.40 4.33 -9.64
N THR A 92 6.48 3.57 -9.55
CA THR A 92 7.49 3.71 -8.49
C THR A 92 8.19 5.07 -8.54
N VAL A 93 8.12 5.82 -7.45
CA VAL A 93 8.76 7.14 -7.29
C VAL A 93 10.10 7.06 -6.56
N TYR A 94 10.26 6.04 -5.72
CA TYR A 94 11.48 5.72 -5.00
C TYR A 94 11.58 4.21 -4.81
N ASP A 95 12.76 3.65 -5.02
CA ASP A 95 13.09 2.26 -4.68
C ASP A 95 14.58 2.22 -4.36
N GLY A 96 14.91 2.01 -3.08
CA GLY A 96 16.29 2.02 -2.66
C GLY A 96 16.48 1.82 -1.16
N ARG A 97 17.73 1.91 -0.73
CA ARG A 97 18.05 1.85 0.70
C ARG A 97 17.62 3.14 1.39
N PRO A 98 17.12 3.05 2.64
CA PRO A 98 16.72 4.24 3.38
C PRO A 98 17.88 5.25 3.43
N PRO A 99 17.60 6.56 3.32
CA PRO A 99 18.63 7.58 3.41
C PRO A 99 19.38 7.62 4.75
N SER A 100 18.91 6.94 5.81
CA SER A 100 19.56 6.92 7.13
C SER A 100 19.63 5.50 7.70
N ASP A 101 20.71 5.20 8.43
CA ASP A 101 21.02 3.86 9.01
C ASP A 101 20.23 3.54 10.30
N ASP A 102 19.38 4.45 10.77
CA ASP A 102 18.72 4.38 12.07
C ASP A 102 17.23 4.03 11.97
N GLY A 103 16.82 3.39 10.87
CA GLY A 103 15.41 3.03 10.63
C GLY A 103 14.53 4.22 10.23
N ARG A 104 15.14 5.35 9.85
CA ARG A 104 14.44 6.55 9.42
C ARG A 104 14.64 6.85 7.94
N PHE A 105 13.62 7.39 7.30
CA PHE A 105 13.71 7.87 5.92
C PHE A 105 12.90 9.15 5.71
N GLY A 106 13.23 9.85 4.63
CA GLY A 106 12.52 11.04 4.17
C GLY A 106 12.52 11.07 2.65
N ILE A 107 11.35 10.87 2.05
CA ILE A 107 11.15 10.84 0.60
C ILE A 107 10.15 11.93 0.24
N TYR A 108 10.39 12.68 -0.82
CA TYR A 108 9.44 13.68 -1.29
C TYR A 108 8.49 13.08 -2.32
N ALA A 109 7.21 13.35 -2.15
CA ALA A 109 6.11 12.92 -3.00
C ALA A 109 5.33 14.15 -3.47
N HIS A 110 4.56 14.04 -4.54
CA HIS A 110 3.62 15.08 -4.96
C HIS A 110 2.37 15.06 -4.07
N ARG A 111 1.86 16.23 -3.65
CA ARG A 111 0.72 16.35 -2.71
C ARG A 111 -0.58 15.71 -3.21
N GLU A 112 -0.78 15.68 -4.52
CA GLU A 112 -2.00 15.13 -5.14
C GLU A 112 -1.87 13.62 -5.46
N GLY A 113 -0.74 13.00 -5.14
CA GLY A 113 -0.55 11.58 -5.42
C GLY A 113 -1.15 10.68 -4.35
N ALA A 114 -1.36 9.41 -4.70
CA ALA A 114 -1.78 8.38 -3.78
C ALA A 114 -0.71 7.28 -3.80
N TYR A 115 -0.12 6.98 -2.65
CA TYR A 115 1.09 6.19 -2.60
C TYR A 115 0.99 4.98 -1.68
N THR A 116 1.76 3.96 -2.01
CA THR A 116 2.06 2.85 -1.11
C THR A 116 3.54 2.88 -0.78
N ALA A 117 3.86 3.05 0.50
CA ALA A 117 5.20 2.84 1.00
C ALA A 117 5.39 1.34 1.29
N GLU A 118 6.33 0.70 0.61
CA GLU A 118 6.76 -0.66 0.93
C GLU A 118 8.07 -0.61 1.68
N ILE A 119 8.18 -1.42 2.71
CA ILE A 119 9.38 -1.48 3.54
C ILE A 119 9.82 -2.93 3.70
N ARG A 120 11.14 -3.11 3.74
CA ARG A 120 11.76 -4.40 4.05
C ARG A 120 12.76 -4.19 5.17
N ASP A 121 12.67 -4.99 6.21
CA ASP A 121 13.66 -4.98 7.28
C ASP A 121 14.91 -5.81 6.90
N GLU A 122 15.93 -5.78 7.76
CA GLU A 122 17.16 -6.58 7.58
C GLU A 122 16.94 -8.10 7.70
N SER A 123 15.82 -8.55 8.27
CA SER A 123 15.46 -9.97 8.30
C SER A 123 14.86 -10.45 6.98
N GLY A 124 14.43 -9.51 6.13
CA GLY A 124 13.73 -9.76 4.87
C GLY A 124 12.21 -9.71 5.01
N ALA A 125 11.66 -9.49 6.20
CA ALA A 125 10.24 -9.29 6.42
C ALA A 125 9.78 -8.01 5.72
N THR A 126 8.59 -8.07 5.12
CA THR A 126 8.03 -6.98 4.32
C THR A 126 6.83 -6.36 5.04
N GLY A 127 6.66 -5.05 4.91
CA GLY A 127 5.51 -4.30 5.37
C GLY A 127 5.05 -3.31 4.29
N ALA A 128 3.82 -2.83 4.42
CA ALA A 128 3.26 -1.84 3.49
C ALA A 128 2.39 -0.83 4.24
N LEU A 129 2.39 0.43 3.80
CA LEU A 129 1.59 1.51 4.37
C LEU A 129 0.99 2.35 3.26
N ARG A 130 -0.25 2.78 3.43
CA ARG A 130 -0.85 3.80 2.57
C ARG A 130 -0.34 5.18 2.96
N VAL A 131 -0.02 6.00 1.97
CA VAL A 131 0.50 7.36 2.14
C VAL A 131 -0.20 8.27 1.14
N ASN A 132 -1.16 9.06 1.58
CA ASN A 132 -1.97 9.91 0.69
C ASN A 132 -2.03 11.33 1.26
N PRO A 133 -1.19 12.27 0.80
CA PRO A 133 -1.17 13.61 1.34
C PRO A 133 -2.50 14.35 1.22
N ASN A 134 -2.82 15.16 2.22
CA ASN A 134 -3.84 16.18 2.10
C ASN A 134 -3.26 17.42 1.38
N PRO A 135 -4.11 18.26 0.76
CA PRO A 135 -3.66 19.44 0.02
C PRO A 135 -2.76 20.39 0.83
N ASP A 136 -3.02 20.49 2.14
CA ASP A 136 -2.32 21.39 3.06
C ASP A 136 -1.13 20.72 3.79
N ASP A 137 -0.84 19.44 3.51
CA ASP A 137 0.24 18.73 4.18
C ASP A 137 1.61 19.20 3.66
N GLU A 138 2.50 19.56 4.59
CA GLU A 138 3.92 19.78 4.29
C GLU A 138 4.76 18.51 4.58
N THR A 139 4.30 17.67 5.50
CA THR A 139 4.97 16.45 5.95
C THR A 139 3.94 15.42 6.42
N ILE A 140 4.19 14.16 6.09
CA ILE A 140 3.47 13.00 6.63
C ILE A 140 4.46 12.19 7.45
N ASP A 141 4.16 11.98 8.74
CA ASP A 141 4.98 11.14 9.62
C ASP A 141 4.35 9.74 9.72
N LEU A 142 5.12 8.73 9.31
CA LEU A 142 4.81 7.31 9.44
C LEU A 142 5.63 6.76 10.62
N SER A 143 5.01 6.67 11.79
CA SER A 143 5.67 6.21 13.01
C SER A 143 5.33 4.76 13.35
N GLY A 144 6.27 4.05 13.97
CA GLY A 144 6.03 2.68 14.45
C GLY A 144 5.80 1.74 13.29
N ILE A 145 6.57 1.89 12.21
CA ILE A 145 6.43 1.05 11.04
C ILE A 145 6.81 -0.40 11.41
N GLU A 146 5.88 -1.31 11.15
CA GLU A 146 6.00 -2.75 11.37
C GLU A 146 6.07 -3.51 10.04
N THR A 147 6.70 -4.67 10.06
CA THR A 147 6.74 -5.65 8.97
C THR A 147 5.95 -6.91 9.34
N GLY A 148 5.81 -7.84 8.41
CA GLY A 148 5.21 -9.14 8.68
C GLY A 148 3.71 -9.20 8.41
N LYS A 149 3.11 -10.37 8.69
CA LYS A 149 1.75 -10.70 8.26
C LYS A 149 0.68 -9.79 8.89
N VAL A 150 0.84 -9.38 10.14
CA VAL A 150 -0.11 -8.47 10.81
C VAL A 150 -0.11 -7.09 10.15
N ALA A 151 1.07 -6.50 9.91
CA ALA A 151 1.20 -5.22 9.25
C ALA A 151 0.64 -5.25 7.82
N LEU A 152 0.92 -6.32 7.06
CA LEU A 152 0.40 -6.49 5.71
C LEU A 152 -1.13 -6.69 5.69
N THR A 153 -1.71 -7.47 6.60
CA THR A 153 -3.16 -7.64 6.66
C THR A 153 -3.89 -6.35 7.07
N GLU A 154 -3.31 -5.53 7.94
CA GLU A 154 -3.79 -4.17 8.23
C GLU A 154 -3.79 -3.30 6.97
N PHE A 155 -2.68 -3.29 6.23
CA PHE A 155 -2.57 -2.56 4.96
C PHE A 155 -3.65 -3.00 3.96
N LEU A 156 -3.82 -4.32 3.77
CA LEU A 156 -4.79 -4.88 2.83
C LEU A 156 -6.22 -4.45 3.19
N LEU A 157 -6.59 -4.50 4.48
CA LEU A 157 -7.89 -4.03 4.94
C LEU A 157 -8.10 -2.55 4.62
N ARG A 158 -7.15 -1.67 4.98
CA ARG A 158 -7.26 -0.23 4.69
C ARG A 158 -7.34 0.07 3.20
N PHE A 159 -6.54 -0.61 2.38
CA PHE A 159 -6.57 -0.46 0.93
C PHE A 159 -7.94 -0.87 0.34
N LEU A 160 -8.54 -1.95 0.85
CA LEU A 160 -9.85 -2.42 0.39
C LEU A 160 -11.00 -1.52 0.87
N VAL A 161 -10.92 -0.99 2.09
CA VAL A 161 -11.86 0.02 2.60
C VAL A 161 -11.81 1.28 1.72
N GLU A 162 -10.62 1.79 1.43
CA GLU A 162 -10.42 2.91 0.51
C GLU A 162 -11.02 2.61 -0.88
N THR A 163 -10.71 1.42 -1.42
CA THR A 163 -11.25 0.98 -2.71
C THR A 163 -12.77 0.95 -2.70
N ARG A 164 -13.39 0.50 -1.60
CA ARG A 164 -14.84 0.42 -1.47
C ARG A 164 -15.50 1.78 -1.41
N LEU A 165 -14.89 2.74 -0.72
CA LEU A 165 -15.37 4.12 -0.67
C LEU A 165 -15.28 4.78 -2.06
N GLN A 166 -14.15 4.61 -2.76
CA GLN A 166 -13.95 5.15 -4.11
C GLN A 166 -14.90 4.51 -5.14
N VAL A 167 -15.15 3.21 -5.07
CA VAL A 167 -16.18 2.54 -5.89
C VAL A 167 -17.58 3.10 -5.61
N ALA A 168 -17.89 3.47 -4.36
CA ALA A 168 -19.16 4.11 -4.02
C ALA A 168 -19.28 5.48 -4.70
N ALA A 169 -18.24 6.32 -4.58
CA ALA A 169 -18.22 7.65 -5.16
C ALA A 169 -18.37 7.59 -6.69
N ILE A 170 -17.60 6.74 -7.38
CA ILE A 170 -17.72 6.55 -8.84
C ILE A 170 -19.13 6.10 -9.25
N ARG A 171 -19.72 5.17 -8.49
CA ARG A 171 -21.08 4.67 -8.77
C ARG A 171 -22.12 5.77 -8.63
N ASP A 172 -21.96 6.62 -7.62
CA ASP A 172 -22.93 7.64 -7.24
C ASP A 172 -22.66 9.00 -7.94
N ASP A 173 -21.68 9.04 -8.86
CA ASP A 173 -21.23 10.23 -9.61
C ASP A 173 -20.76 11.35 -8.66
N GLU A 174 -20.16 10.94 -7.53
CA GLU A 174 -19.56 11.82 -6.54
C GLU A 174 -18.06 12.00 -6.80
N ASP A 175 -17.51 13.10 -6.26
CA ASP A 175 -16.10 13.42 -6.40
C ASP A 175 -15.23 12.43 -5.62
N ILE A 176 -14.46 11.62 -6.35
CA ILE A 176 -13.54 10.62 -5.79
C ILE A 176 -12.44 11.26 -4.94
N ASP A 177 -12.04 12.50 -5.24
CA ASP A 177 -10.98 13.21 -4.52
C ASP A 177 -11.45 13.68 -3.13
N SER A 178 -12.77 13.69 -2.90
CA SER A 178 -13.37 14.00 -1.59
C SER A 178 -13.45 12.78 -0.67
N VAL A 179 -13.10 11.58 -1.15
CA VAL A 179 -13.15 10.34 -0.38
C VAL A 179 -11.97 10.28 0.60
N PRO A 180 -12.17 9.90 1.87
CA PRO A 180 -11.06 9.64 2.79
C PRO A 180 -10.18 8.52 2.27
N THR A 181 -8.86 8.74 2.24
CA THR A 181 -7.90 7.75 1.75
C THR A 181 -6.68 7.62 2.66
N GLY A 182 -5.97 6.49 2.54
CA GLY A 182 -4.75 6.22 3.29
C GLY A 182 -4.87 6.45 4.79
N GLN A 183 -3.98 7.27 5.35
CA GLN A 183 -3.95 7.59 6.78
C GLN A 183 -5.15 8.44 7.25
N ASN A 184 -5.98 8.96 6.34
CA ASN A 184 -7.20 9.69 6.68
C ASN A 184 -8.41 8.77 6.93
N ILE A 185 -8.24 7.45 6.80
CA ILE A 185 -9.26 6.46 7.15
C ILE A 185 -9.05 6.05 8.61
N ASP A 186 -9.93 6.54 9.48
CA ASP A 186 -9.95 6.19 10.91
C ASP A 186 -10.71 4.87 11.19
N GLU A 187 -10.62 4.39 12.44
CA GLU A 187 -11.27 3.14 12.85
C GLU A 187 -12.80 3.20 12.73
N GLY A 188 -13.40 4.39 12.90
CA GLY A 188 -14.84 4.59 12.72
C GLY A 188 -15.25 4.39 11.26
N THR A 189 -14.49 4.97 10.33
CA THR A 189 -14.69 4.80 8.88
C THR A 189 -14.53 3.33 8.47
N VAL A 190 -13.54 2.62 9.02
CA VAL A 190 -13.39 1.18 8.79
C VAL A 190 -14.63 0.43 9.28
N ALA A 191 -15.10 0.68 10.51
CA ALA A 191 -16.28 0.03 11.06
C ALA A 191 -17.55 0.29 10.23
N GLU A 192 -17.77 1.53 9.79
CA GLU A 192 -18.91 1.89 8.93
C GLU A 192 -18.88 1.12 7.59
N VAL A 193 -17.71 1.03 6.95
CA VAL A 193 -17.56 0.29 5.69
C VAL A 193 -17.72 -1.21 5.91
N VAL A 194 -17.21 -1.76 7.01
CA VAL A 194 -17.34 -3.19 7.33
C VAL A 194 -18.80 -3.56 7.60
N ALA A 195 -19.54 -2.76 8.38
CA ALA A 195 -20.96 -3.00 8.62
C ALA A 195 -21.79 -2.96 7.31
N ALA A 196 -21.51 -1.98 6.43
CA ALA A 196 -22.16 -1.92 5.13
C ALA A 196 -21.80 -3.11 4.22
N ALA A 197 -20.55 -3.58 4.30
CA ALA A 197 -20.10 -4.76 3.55
C ALA A 197 -20.77 -6.04 4.06
N GLU A 198 -20.94 -6.19 5.36
CA GLU A 198 -21.63 -7.31 6.00
C GLU A 198 -23.09 -7.38 5.53
N GLU A 199 -23.82 -6.26 5.57
CA GLU A 199 -25.21 -6.21 5.07
C GLU A 199 -25.33 -6.62 3.60
N ASN A 200 -24.38 -6.21 2.75
CA ASN A 200 -24.48 -6.44 1.31
C ASN A 200 -23.90 -7.79 0.84
N ALA A 201 -22.92 -8.33 1.58
CA ALA A 201 -22.09 -9.44 1.12
C ALA A 201 -21.77 -10.51 2.18
N GLY A 202 -22.26 -10.40 3.42
CA GLY A 202 -22.01 -11.37 4.50
C GLY A 202 -22.33 -12.81 4.08
N GLU A 203 -23.48 -13.04 3.44
CA GLU A 203 -23.90 -14.36 2.95
C GLU A 203 -23.01 -14.97 1.84
N LEU A 204 -22.01 -14.23 1.34
CA LEU A 204 -21.08 -14.69 0.30
C LEU A 204 -19.74 -15.17 0.83
N VAL A 205 -19.48 -14.98 2.11
CA VAL A 205 -18.20 -15.25 2.75
C VAL A 205 -18.42 -16.04 4.03
N ASP A 206 -17.77 -17.18 4.13
CA ASP A 206 -17.94 -18.06 5.29
C ASP A 206 -16.91 -17.72 6.37
N GLY A 207 -17.33 -17.78 7.65
CA GLY A 207 -16.42 -17.70 8.80
C GLY A 207 -15.77 -16.32 8.99
N VAL A 208 -16.53 -15.26 8.68
CA VAL A 208 -16.14 -13.86 8.94
C VAL A 208 -16.89 -13.24 10.12
N ASP A 209 -18.03 -13.82 10.52
CA ASP A 209 -18.98 -13.21 11.47
C ASP A 209 -18.32 -12.85 12.81
N ASP A 210 -17.58 -13.78 13.40
CA ASP A 210 -16.86 -13.53 14.67
C ASP A 210 -15.88 -12.35 14.57
N ALA A 211 -15.16 -12.25 13.45
CA ALA A 211 -14.16 -11.20 13.24
C ALA A 211 -14.81 -9.83 12.95
N VAL A 212 -15.99 -9.84 12.31
CA VAL A 212 -16.77 -8.64 12.05
C VAL A 212 -17.41 -8.14 13.35
N ALA A 213 -18.08 -9.02 14.10
CA ALA A 213 -18.67 -8.68 15.38
C ALA A 213 -17.64 -8.11 16.37
N GLU A 214 -16.45 -8.72 16.44
CA GLU A 214 -15.34 -8.19 17.26
C GLU A 214 -14.93 -6.78 16.81
N LEU A 215 -14.78 -6.54 15.51
CA LEU A 215 -14.40 -5.23 14.96
C LEU A 215 -15.45 -4.16 15.24
N LEU A 216 -16.73 -4.51 15.12
CA LEU A 216 -17.85 -3.61 15.36
C LEU A 216 -18.17 -3.40 16.85
N GLY A 217 -17.55 -4.20 17.73
CA GLY A 217 -17.81 -4.16 19.17
C GLY A 217 -19.20 -4.69 19.53
N GLU A 218 -19.73 -5.59 18.72
CA GLU A 218 -21.03 -6.24 18.94
C GLU A 218 -20.87 -7.37 19.97
N GLU A 219 -21.84 -7.51 20.88
CA GLU A 219 -21.87 -8.67 21.76
C GLU A 219 -22.24 -9.90 20.93
N ASN A 220 -21.43 -10.97 20.98
CA ASN A 220 -21.71 -12.23 20.30
C ASN A 220 -23.11 -12.74 20.71
N GLU A 221 -24.12 -12.46 19.91
CA GLU A 221 -25.37 -13.19 19.96
C GLU A 221 -25.05 -14.56 19.37
N ASP A 222 -25.12 -15.62 20.20
CA ASP A 222 -24.95 -17.02 19.81
C ASP A 222 -25.69 -17.27 18.49
N SER A 223 -24.97 -17.16 17.37
CA SER A 223 -25.53 -17.28 16.05
C SER A 223 -25.56 -18.75 15.75
N ASP A 224 -26.76 -19.34 15.82
CA ASP A 224 -27.01 -20.70 15.38
C ASP A 224 -26.62 -20.81 13.90
N ASP A 225 -25.41 -21.33 13.67
CA ASP A 225 -24.80 -21.55 12.37
C ASP A 225 -25.71 -22.36 11.45
N ASN A 226 -26.33 -21.66 10.50
CA ASN A 226 -26.95 -22.27 9.33
C ASN A 226 -26.90 -21.29 8.13
N GLY A 227 -25.71 -20.78 7.82
CA GLY A 227 -25.44 -19.93 6.66
C GLY A 227 -24.92 -20.75 5.48
N GLY A 228 -25.80 -21.44 4.75
CA GLY A 228 -25.43 -22.04 3.47
C GLY A 228 -25.27 -20.96 2.39
N GLY A 229 -24.10 -20.34 2.30
CA GLY A 229 -23.79 -19.27 1.35
C GLY A 229 -23.97 -19.69 -0.11
N ASN A 230 -25.15 -19.44 -0.67
CA ASN A 230 -25.47 -19.63 -2.09
C ASN A 230 -25.87 -18.30 -2.75
N GLY A 231 -25.40 -17.18 -2.19
CA GLY A 231 -25.63 -15.86 -2.76
C GLY A 231 -24.99 -15.74 -4.14
N SER A 232 -25.78 -15.32 -5.13
CA SER A 232 -25.23 -15.00 -6.45
C SER A 232 -24.61 -13.60 -6.38
N LEU A 233 -23.40 -13.44 -6.92
CA LEU A 233 -22.76 -12.13 -7.07
C LEU A 233 -23.67 -11.11 -7.75
N GLY A 234 -24.60 -11.55 -8.63
CA GLY A 234 -25.35 -10.65 -9.50
C GLY A 234 -24.45 -10.06 -10.59
N GLY A 235 -25.04 -9.48 -11.64
CA GLY A 235 -24.29 -8.91 -12.77
C GLY A 235 -24.13 -7.39 -12.69
N GLY A 236 -23.15 -6.85 -13.42
CA GLY A 236 -22.93 -5.41 -13.57
C GLY A 236 -22.39 -4.74 -12.30
N VAL A 237 -22.65 -3.44 -12.16
CA VAL A 237 -22.09 -2.60 -11.08
C VAL A 237 -22.41 -3.13 -9.68
N ALA A 238 -23.63 -3.61 -9.43
CA ALA A 238 -24.02 -4.16 -8.14
C ALA A 238 -23.21 -5.42 -7.76
N GLY A 239 -22.85 -6.24 -8.76
CA GLY A 239 -22.01 -7.42 -8.53
C GLY A 239 -20.56 -7.08 -8.19
N VAL A 240 -20.02 -6.03 -8.82
CA VAL A 240 -18.70 -5.49 -8.48
C VAL A 240 -18.67 -4.95 -7.06
N VAL A 241 -19.64 -4.12 -6.69
CA VAL A 241 -19.75 -3.57 -5.33
C VAL A 241 -19.79 -4.71 -4.31
N ARG A 242 -20.63 -5.70 -4.54
CA ARG A 242 -20.76 -6.87 -3.66
C ARG A 242 -19.48 -7.72 -3.60
N ALA A 243 -18.75 -7.84 -4.68
CA ALA A 243 -17.47 -8.54 -4.70
C ALA A 243 -16.38 -7.79 -3.91
N VAL A 244 -16.35 -6.45 -4.01
CA VAL A 244 -15.46 -5.59 -3.21
C VAL A 244 -15.84 -5.67 -1.72
N ASP A 245 -17.13 -5.64 -1.38
CA ASP A 245 -17.60 -5.80 0.00
C ASP A 245 -17.17 -7.15 0.59
N ALA A 246 -17.35 -8.25 -0.16
CA ALA A 246 -16.86 -9.55 0.25
C ALA A 246 -15.32 -9.59 0.44
N ALA A 247 -14.56 -8.86 -0.40
CA ALA A 247 -13.11 -8.75 -0.23
C ALA A 247 -12.73 -8.02 1.07
N VAL A 248 -13.46 -6.96 1.43
CA VAL A 248 -13.31 -6.25 2.72
C VAL A 248 -13.52 -7.22 3.89
N LEU A 249 -14.61 -7.99 3.88
CA LEU A 249 -14.93 -8.95 4.95
C LEU A 249 -13.86 -10.05 5.10
N ILE A 250 -13.35 -10.57 3.98
CA ILE A 250 -12.25 -11.55 4.01
C ILE A 250 -10.98 -10.93 4.61
N ALA A 251 -10.68 -9.66 4.28
CA ALA A 251 -9.52 -8.96 4.84
C ALA A 251 -9.66 -8.70 6.35
N VAL A 252 -10.86 -8.38 6.84
CA VAL A 252 -11.16 -8.30 8.29
C VAL A 252 -10.83 -9.62 8.97
N ALA A 253 -11.35 -10.73 8.42
CA ALA A 253 -11.13 -12.04 9.02
C ALA A 253 -9.66 -12.50 8.93
N ALA A 254 -8.94 -12.14 7.85
CA ALA A 254 -7.52 -12.45 7.69
C ALA A 254 -6.66 -11.71 8.73
N ARG A 255 -6.97 -10.43 8.95
CA ARG A 255 -6.33 -9.59 9.96
C ARG A 255 -6.60 -10.09 11.38
N ALA A 256 -7.85 -10.46 11.69
CA ALA A 256 -8.20 -11.03 12.99
C ALA A 256 -7.41 -12.32 13.25
N ALA A 257 -7.40 -13.24 12.27
CA ALA A 257 -6.61 -14.46 12.36
C ALA A 257 -5.11 -14.21 12.55
N ALA A 258 -4.53 -13.24 11.84
CA ALA A 258 -3.12 -12.89 12.01
C ALA A 258 -2.82 -12.35 13.42
N ARG A 259 -3.69 -11.49 13.96
CA ARG A 259 -3.55 -10.93 15.32
C ARG A 259 -3.72 -11.97 16.42
N ASP A 260 -4.56 -12.97 16.21
CA ASP A 260 -4.74 -14.10 17.12
C ASP A 260 -3.59 -15.13 17.06
N GLY A 261 -2.57 -14.90 16.22
CA GLY A 261 -1.49 -15.85 15.99
C GLY A 261 -1.91 -17.09 15.19
N ARG A 262 -3.04 -17.03 14.47
CA ARG A 262 -3.57 -18.13 13.65
C ARG A 262 -3.12 -17.99 12.18
N GLY A 263 -1.84 -18.25 11.93
CA GLY A 263 -1.18 -18.00 10.63
C GLY A 263 -1.79 -18.76 9.47
N ASP A 264 -1.96 -20.07 9.60
CA ASP A 264 -2.57 -20.94 8.57
C ASP A 264 -4.00 -20.48 8.20
N ASP A 265 -4.70 -19.91 9.17
CA ASP A 265 -6.06 -19.39 9.04
C ASP A 265 -6.07 -18.02 8.36
N ALA A 266 -5.07 -17.18 8.58
CA ALA A 266 -4.86 -15.94 7.85
C ALA A 266 -4.50 -16.25 6.38
N ASP A 267 -3.61 -17.22 6.14
CA ASP A 267 -3.18 -17.62 4.80
C ASP A 267 -4.33 -18.13 3.94
N ARG A 268 -5.16 -19.03 4.51
CA ARG A 268 -6.35 -19.53 3.81
C ARG A 268 -7.29 -18.40 3.40
N ARG A 269 -7.44 -17.37 4.23
CA ARG A 269 -8.28 -16.20 3.93
C ARG A 269 -7.64 -15.32 2.86
N LEU A 270 -6.34 -15.10 2.90
CA LEU A 270 -5.58 -14.35 1.89
C LEU A 270 -5.61 -15.05 0.52
N GLU A 271 -5.50 -16.38 0.47
CA GLU A 271 -5.67 -17.17 -0.75
C GLU A 271 -7.11 -17.08 -1.31
N GLY A 272 -8.10 -17.08 -0.41
CA GLY A 272 -9.49 -16.80 -0.74
C GLY A 272 -9.69 -15.42 -1.35
N LEU A 273 -9.08 -14.40 -0.73
CA LEU A 273 -9.07 -13.02 -1.24
C LEU A 273 -8.46 -12.95 -2.64
N ARG A 274 -7.30 -13.58 -2.86
CA ARG A 274 -6.65 -13.65 -4.18
C ARG A 274 -7.57 -14.25 -5.26
N THR A 275 -8.21 -15.38 -4.94
CA THR A 275 -9.16 -16.05 -5.85
C THR A 275 -10.34 -15.15 -6.17
N ARG A 276 -10.80 -14.40 -5.17
CA ARG A 276 -11.94 -13.50 -5.32
C ARG A 276 -11.61 -12.27 -6.16
N LEU A 277 -10.43 -11.67 -6.00
CA LEU A 277 -9.99 -10.57 -6.85
C LEU A 277 -9.79 -11.02 -8.30
N THR A 278 -9.35 -12.26 -8.53
CA THR A 278 -9.32 -12.84 -9.89
C THR A 278 -10.73 -12.92 -10.49
N SER A 279 -11.69 -13.42 -9.71
CA SER A 279 -13.09 -13.48 -10.14
C SER A 279 -13.72 -12.08 -10.34
N LEU A 280 -13.26 -11.08 -9.57
CA LEU A 280 -13.67 -9.70 -9.72
C LEU A 280 -13.22 -9.15 -11.08
N ASP A 281 -11.95 -9.35 -11.46
CA ASP A 281 -11.45 -8.91 -12.77
C ASP A 281 -12.24 -9.54 -13.92
N ASP A 282 -12.54 -10.84 -13.85
CA ASP A 282 -13.39 -11.52 -14.84
C ASP A 282 -14.81 -10.91 -14.91
N ALA A 283 -15.38 -10.52 -13.76
CA ALA A 283 -16.69 -9.88 -13.70
C ALA A 283 -16.67 -8.45 -14.27
N VAL A 284 -15.53 -7.76 -14.11
CA VAL A 284 -15.30 -6.39 -14.58
C VAL A 284 -15.23 -6.32 -16.12
N GLU A 285 -14.72 -7.37 -16.75
CA GLU A 285 -14.70 -7.54 -18.21
C GLU A 285 -16.08 -7.85 -18.83
N GLY A 286 -17.11 -8.04 -17.99
CA GLY A 286 -18.47 -8.36 -18.41
C GLY A 286 -19.21 -7.22 -19.14
N GLN A 287 -20.27 -7.58 -19.89
CA GLN A 287 -21.09 -6.60 -20.61
C GLN A 287 -21.84 -5.67 -19.66
N GLY A 288 -21.83 -4.36 -19.95
CA GLY A 288 -22.63 -3.35 -19.25
C GLY A 288 -21.91 -2.62 -18.12
N MET A 289 -20.59 -2.77 -17.99
CA MET A 289 -19.81 -2.02 -17.00
C MET A 289 -19.38 -0.64 -17.51
N PRO A 290 -19.52 0.44 -16.71
CA PRO A 290 -18.90 1.72 -17.02
C PRO A 290 -17.38 1.57 -17.12
N GLY A 291 -16.79 2.10 -18.20
CA GLY A 291 -15.35 1.93 -18.48
C GLY A 291 -14.43 2.53 -17.41
N GLU A 292 -14.88 3.62 -16.78
CA GLU A 292 -14.17 4.26 -15.66
C GLU A 292 -14.12 3.36 -14.42
N LEU A 293 -15.27 2.86 -13.98
CA LEU A 293 -15.34 1.91 -12.86
C LEU A 293 -14.54 0.64 -13.16
N ALA A 294 -14.62 0.14 -14.39
CA ALA A 294 -13.89 -1.05 -14.79
C ALA A 294 -12.37 -0.84 -14.72
N GLY A 295 -11.87 0.24 -15.35
CA GLY A 295 -10.45 0.58 -15.30
C GLY A 295 -9.95 0.86 -13.89
N PHE A 296 -10.78 1.51 -13.07
CA PHE A 296 -10.45 1.77 -11.67
C PHE A 296 -10.28 0.46 -10.87
N VAL A 297 -11.27 -0.44 -10.92
CA VAL A 297 -11.21 -1.70 -10.17
C VAL A 297 -10.04 -2.58 -10.63
N THR A 298 -9.85 -2.73 -11.94
CA THR A 298 -8.70 -3.49 -12.49
C THR A 298 -7.36 -2.91 -12.03
N GLY A 299 -7.21 -1.58 -12.05
CA GLY A 299 -5.98 -0.95 -11.56
C GLY A 299 -5.76 -1.20 -10.06
N ARG A 300 -6.83 -1.24 -9.25
CA ARG A 300 -6.73 -1.53 -7.81
C ARG A 300 -6.38 -3.00 -7.54
N THR A 301 -6.96 -3.95 -8.29
CA THR A 301 -6.66 -5.38 -8.15
C THR A 301 -5.22 -5.72 -8.55
N GLU A 302 -4.70 -5.11 -9.63
CA GLU A 302 -3.31 -5.26 -10.06
C GLU A 302 -2.32 -4.81 -8.96
N ARG A 303 -2.60 -3.68 -8.29
CA ARG A 303 -1.73 -3.12 -7.24
C ARG A 303 -1.72 -3.93 -5.96
N ILE A 304 -2.85 -4.50 -5.54
CA ILE A 304 -2.94 -5.21 -4.26
C ILE A 304 -2.44 -6.67 -4.34
N ARG A 305 -2.48 -7.31 -5.53
CA ARG A 305 -2.10 -8.72 -5.71
C ARG A 305 -0.69 -9.08 -5.21
N PRO A 306 0.39 -8.36 -5.56
CA PRO A 306 1.73 -8.66 -5.03
C PRO A 306 1.80 -8.59 -3.51
N ARG A 307 0.98 -7.73 -2.89
CA ARG A 307 0.96 -7.50 -1.44
C ARG A 307 0.16 -8.58 -0.71
N ILE A 308 -0.85 -9.16 -1.36
CA ILE A 308 -1.49 -10.39 -0.89
C ILE A 308 -0.49 -11.55 -0.91
N ASP A 309 0.26 -11.69 -2.01
CA ASP A 309 1.29 -12.73 -2.11
C ASP A 309 2.36 -12.55 -1.00
N ALA A 310 2.84 -11.32 -0.79
CA ALA A 310 3.75 -11.01 0.31
C ALA A 310 3.14 -11.31 1.69
N ALA A 311 1.85 -11.06 1.89
CA ALA A 311 1.16 -11.35 3.15
C ALA A 311 1.03 -12.85 3.41
N VAL A 312 0.79 -13.66 2.37
CA VAL A 312 0.76 -15.13 2.48
C VAL A 312 2.15 -15.67 2.83
N GLU A 313 3.19 -15.15 2.17
CA GLU A 313 4.58 -15.58 2.39
C GLU A 313 5.18 -15.11 3.71
N ALA A 314 4.68 -14.00 4.27
CA ALA A 314 5.18 -13.45 5.53
C ALA A 314 4.98 -14.44 6.68
N GLU A 315 5.99 -14.58 7.54
CA GLU A 315 5.82 -15.34 8.78
C GLU A 315 4.95 -14.53 9.76
N LEU A 316 4.24 -15.23 10.65
CA LEU A 316 3.75 -14.57 11.86
C LEU A 316 4.95 -14.33 12.76
N ASP A 317 5.08 -13.10 13.25
CA ASP A 317 6.04 -12.81 14.32
C ASP A 317 5.65 -13.62 15.55
N THR A 318 6.21 -14.82 15.66
CA THR A 318 6.19 -15.59 16.88
C THR A 318 7.10 -14.88 17.84
N GLU A 319 6.51 -14.20 18.82
CA GLU A 319 7.12 -13.55 19.99
C GLU A 319 7.22 -12.01 19.92
N SER A 320 6.42 -11.36 20.77
CA SER A 320 6.76 -10.12 21.48
C SER A 320 6.52 -10.34 22.97
#